data_AF-A0A8T1GQQ9-F1
#
_entry.id   AF-A0A8T1GQQ9-F1
#
_cell.length_a   1.000
_cell.length_b   1.000
_cell.length_c   1.000
_cell.angle_alpha   90.00
_cell.angle_beta   90.00
_cell.angle_gamma   90.00
#
_symmetry.space_group_name_H-M   'P 1'
#
loop_
_entity.id
_entity.type
_entity.pdbx_description
1 polymer ?
#
loop_
_entity_poly.entity_id
_entity_poly.type
_entity_poly.pdbx_seq_one_letter_code
_entity_poly.pdbx_strand_id
1 'polypeptide(L)'
;THRGTSALIRAPLHVESSDHMIIDSSAWRGLELAKSLGGSKVSSLLQAIDSTTTPGGSRLLAAHLASPLMHLELLERRLDAVSYFYRQEQLLQRTRRQLSEVFDLERNLQRLSIGVGTPKDLKNVASTIEEARQLVELVKSHERLRHSQLPDLPGKEALGLPPLLRDCCNSLVANEQYENIAKAAEEIHAALKDDYASLNSKSGFVRAGYSSELDKWQAVLRHDPKST
;
A
#
# COMPACT_ATOMS: atom_id res chain seq x y z
N THR A 1 -4.88 -11.20 -31.66
CA THR A 1 -3.40 -11.15 -31.54
C THR A 1 -3.01 -10.53 -30.19
N HIS A 2 -3.14 -11.27 -29.08
CA HIS A 2 -2.61 -10.85 -27.77
C HIS A 2 -1.13 -11.22 -27.70
N ARG A 3 -0.25 -10.35 -28.21
CA ARG A 3 1.19 -10.50 -28.05
C ARG A 3 1.60 -10.04 -26.64
N GLY A 4 2.03 -10.99 -25.82
CA GLY A 4 3.21 -10.80 -24.97
C GLY A 4 3.12 -9.89 -23.74
N THR A 5 1.94 -9.57 -23.22
CA THR A 5 1.86 -8.86 -21.94
C THR A 5 2.05 -9.87 -20.79
N SER A 6 3.31 -10.14 -20.43
CA SER A 6 3.63 -10.95 -19.26
C SER A 6 3.02 -10.28 -18.04
N ALA A 7 2.15 -10.99 -17.32
CA ALA A 7 1.74 -10.56 -15.99
C ALA A 7 3.01 -10.29 -15.15
N LEU A 8 2.94 -9.30 -14.26
CA LEU A 8 3.98 -9.03 -13.26
C LEU A 8 4.04 -10.22 -12.29
N ILE A 9 4.66 -11.32 -12.74
CA ILE A 9 4.94 -12.50 -11.94
C ILE A 9 6.32 -12.26 -11.35
N ARG A 10 6.36 -12.06 -10.03
CA ARG A 10 7.63 -12.05 -9.31
C ARG A 10 8.26 -13.44 -9.40
N ALA A 11 9.59 -13.49 -9.37
CA ALA A 11 10.31 -14.74 -9.27
C ALA A 11 9.77 -15.55 -8.08
N PRO A 12 9.62 -16.89 -8.23
CA PRO A 12 9.23 -17.72 -7.10
C PRO A 12 10.27 -17.56 -5.99
N LEU A 13 9.78 -17.32 -4.77
CA LEU A 13 10.61 -17.27 -3.58
C LEU A 13 10.62 -18.67 -2.96
N HIS A 14 11.82 -19.22 -2.75
CA HIS A 14 11.95 -20.41 -1.91
C HIS A 14 11.68 -20.00 -0.46
N VAL A 15 10.72 -20.66 0.17
CA VAL A 15 10.41 -20.46 1.59
C VAL A 15 10.87 -21.73 2.29
N GLU A 16 11.94 -21.63 3.08
CA GLU A 16 12.42 -22.74 3.88
C GLU A 16 11.39 -23.09 4.95
N SER A 17 11.06 -24.38 5.07
CA SER A 17 10.10 -24.85 6.06
C SER A 17 10.60 -24.68 7.50
N SER A 18 11.90 -24.48 7.71
CA SER A 18 12.51 -24.24 9.03
C SER A 18 12.22 -22.85 9.60
N ASP A 19 11.88 -21.87 8.76
CA ASP A 19 11.72 -20.48 9.21
C ASP A 19 10.28 -20.18 9.69
N HIS A 20 9.36 -21.10 9.41
CA HIS A 20 7.94 -20.94 9.67
C HIS A 20 7.31 -22.16 10.35
N MET A 21 6.37 -21.91 11.25
CA MET A 21 5.63 -22.96 11.91
C MET A 21 4.71 -23.66 10.90
N ILE A 22 4.86 -24.97 10.78
CA ILE A 22 3.95 -25.82 10.02
C ILE A 22 2.68 -26.02 10.83
N ILE A 23 1.55 -25.52 10.33
CA ILE A 23 0.22 -25.76 10.88
C ILE A 23 -0.49 -26.73 9.95
N ASP A 24 -0.81 -27.93 10.44
CA ASP A 24 -1.58 -28.88 9.64
C ASP A 24 -3.02 -28.42 9.43
N SER A 25 -3.70 -29.01 8.43
CA SER A 25 -5.06 -28.62 8.08
C SER A 25 -6.11 -28.88 9.17
N SER A 26 -5.83 -29.81 10.09
CA SER A 26 -6.71 -30.13 11.23
C SER A 26 -6.60 -29.03 12.28
N ALA A 27 -5.39 -28.67 12.69
CA ALA A 27 -5.11 -27.56 13.60
C ALA A 27 -5.60 -26.23 13.01
N TRP A 28 -5.37 -25.98 11.72
CA TRP A 28 -5.84 -24.77 11.03
C TRP A 28 -7.36 -24.58 11.16
N ARG A 29 -8.11 -25.67 10.96
CA ARG A 29 -9.57 -25.67 11.05
C ARG A 29 -10.05 -25.68 12.51
N GLY A 30 -9.43 -26.49 13.36
CA GLY A 30 -9.82 -26.68 14.76
C GLY A 30 -9.57 -25.45 15.63
N LEU A 31 -8.55 -24.64 15.30
CA LEU A 31 -8.29 -23.34 15.93
C LEU A 31 -9.06 -22.19 15.26
N GLU A 32 -9.91 -22.47 14.26
CA GLU A 32 -10.74 -21.49 13.56
C GLU A 32 -9.94 -20.27 13.05
N LEU A 33 -8.70 -20.49 12.56
CA LEU A 33 -7.74 -19.41 12.31
C LEU A 33 -8.24 -18.41 11.26
N ALA A 34 -8.80 -18.90 10.14
CA ALA A 34 -9.34 -18.05 9.08
C ALA A 34 -10.87 -18.10 8.91
N LYS A 35 -11.49 -19.20 9.37
CA LYS A 35 -12.93 -19.46 9.28
C LYS A 35 -13.35 -20.24 10.52
N SER A 36 -14.56 -20.00 11.01
CA SER A 36 -15.21 -20.85 12.00
C SER A 36 -15.49 -22.26 11.44
N LEU A 37 -15.82 -23.19 12.31
CA LEU A 37 -16.21 -24.56 11.96
C LEU A 37 -17.42 -24.61 11.02
N GLY A 38 -18.31 -23.61 11.11
CA GLY A 38 -19.44 -23.43 10.18
C GLY A 38 -19.06 -22.88 8.81
N GLY A 39 -17.78 -22.63 8.54
CA GLY A 39 -17.25 -22.14 7.26
C GLY A 39 -17.35 -20.62 7.07
N SER A 40 -17.88 -19.88 8.05
CA SER A 40 -17.98 -18.42 8.01
C SER A 40 -16.67 -17.76 8.46
N LYS A 41 -16.33 -16.60 7.90
CA LYS A 41 -15.25 -15.76 8.46
C LYS A 41 -15.66 -15.17 9.82
N VAL A 42 -16.97 -14.99 10.06
CA VAL A 42 -17.52 -14.53 11.32
C VAL A 42 -17.11 -15.51 12.42
N SER A 43 -16.61 -14.96 13.54
CA SER A 43 -16.12 -15.69 14.71
C SER A 43 -14.75 -16.36 14.56
N SER A 44 -14.03 -16.15 13.46
CA SER A 44 -12.65 -16.65 13.31
C SER A 44 -11.63 -15.79 14.04
N LEU A 45 -10.46 -16.35 14.37
CA LEU A 45 -9.36 -15.57 14.94
C LEU A 45 -8.97 -14.40 14.03
N LEU A 46 -8.83 -14.65 12.72
CA LEU A 46 -8.50 -13.61 11.75
C LEU A 46 -9.51 -12.45 11.80
N GLN A 47 -10.81 -12.74 11.92
CA GLN A 47 -11.82 -11.68 12.04
C GLN A 47 -11.73 -10.92 13.37
N ALA A 48 -11.36 -11.58 14.46
CA ALA A 48 -11.18 -10.93 15.76
C ALA A 48 -9.98 -9.98 15.80
N ILE A 49 -8.88 -10.31 15.10
CA ILE A 49 -7.63 -9.53 15.15
C ILE A 49 -7.46 -8.55 13.97
N ASP A 50 -8.16 -8.76 12.87
CA ASP A 50 -8.01 -7.92 11.66
C ASP A 50 -8.69 -6.57 11.82
N SER A 51 -7.94 -5.63 12.39
CA SER A 51 -8.27 -4.21 12.46
C SER A 51 -7.47 -3.39 11.45
N THR A 52 -7.03 -3.99 10.34
CA THR A 52 -6.25 -3.28 9.31
C THR A 52 -7.12 -2.29 8.54
N THR A 53 -6.52 -1.19 8.05
CA THR A 53 -7.23 -0.14 7.30
C THR A 53 -7.04 -0.26 5.79
N THR A 54 -6.24 -1.22 5.32
CA THR A 54 -5.99 -1.44 3.89
C THR A 54 -6.21 -2.90 3.50
N PRO A 55 -6.68 -3.18 2.27
CA PRO A 55 -6.81 -4.56 1.78
C PRO A 55 -5.47 -5.32 1.79
N GLY A 56 -4.37 -4.63 1.44
CA GLY A 56 -3.02 -5.22 1.49
C GLY A 56 -2.59 -5.59 2.92
N GLY A 57 -2.94 -4.77 3.91
CA GLY A 57 -2.71 -5.06 5.33
C GLY A 57 -3.46 -6.31 5.80
N SER A 58 -4.74 -6.43 5.44
CA SER A 58 -5.56 -7.61 5.78
C SER A 58 -4.98 -8.89 5.16
N ARG A 59 -4.56 -8.83 3.89
CA ARG A 59 -3.89 -9.96 3.21
C ARG A 59 -2.56 -10.32 3.88
N LEU A 60 -1.74 -9.34 4.25
CA LEU A 60 -0.47 -9.57 4.93
C LEU A 60 -0.68 -10.20 6.31
N LEU A 61 -1.67 -9.74 7.08
CA LEU A 61 -2.02 -10.31 8.39
C LEU A 61 -2.48 -11.77 8.25
N ALA A 62 -3.34 -12.05 7.27
CA ALA A 62 -3.77 -13.42 6.97
C ALA A 62 -2.58 -14.32 6.58
N ALA A 63 -1.65 -13.82 5.78
CA ALA A 63 -0.43 -14.55 5.40
C ALA A 63 0.48 -14.83 6.61
N HIS A 64 0.65 -13.87 7.53
CA HIS A 64 1.40 -14.08 8.77
C HIS A 64 0.75 -15.13 9.67
N LEU A 65 -0.58 -15.16 9.74
CA LEU A 65 -1.30 -16.17 10.51
C LEU A 65 -1.19 -17.56 9.87
N ALA A 66 -1.17 -17.61 8.52
CA ALA A 66 -0.96 -18.83 7.75
C ALA A 66 0.44 -19.43 7.89
N SER A 67 1.44 -18.59 8.15
CA SER A 67 2.83 -19.01 8.21
C SER A 67 3.56 -18.25 9.32
N PRO A 68 3.31 -18.59 10.61
CA PRO A 68 3.94 -17.89 11.73
C PRO A 68 5.46 -18.02 11.68
N LEU A 69 6.17 -16.91 11.92
CA LEU A 69 7.64 -16.91 11.96
C LEU A 69 8.17 -17.71 13.16
N MET A 70 9.26 -18.44 12.96
CA MET A 70 10.02 -19.12 14.02
C MET A 70 11.40 -18.47 14.27
N HIS A 71 11.74 -17.41 13.54
CA HIS A 71 12.99 -16.68 13.71
C HIS A 71 12.87 -15.60 14.79
N LEU A 72 13.58 -15.78 15.92
CA LEU A 72 13.48 -14.88 17.08
C LEU A 72 13.74 -13.42 16.73
N GLU A 73 14.84 -13.12 16.03
CA GLU A 73 15.18 -11.74 15.67
C GLU A 73 14.08 -11.05 14.83
N LEU A 74 13.43 -11.78 13.92
CA LEU A 74 12.35 -11.23 13.10
C LEU A 74 11.07 -11.01 13.93
N LEU A 75 10.81 -11.87 14.91
CA LEU A 75 9.71 -11.69 15.86
C LEU A 75 9.94 -10.47 16.75
N GLU A 76 11.14 -10.30 17.30
CA GLU A 76 11.51 -9.13 18.09
C GLU A 76 11.38 -7.84 17.28
N ARG A 77 11.88 -7.82 16.04
CA ARG A 77 11.70 -6.66 15.14
C ARG A 77 10.23 -6.28 14.91
N ARG A 78 9.32 -7.27 14.84
CA ARG A 78 7.87 -7.02 14.73
C ARG A 78 7.30 -6.51 16.06
N LEU A 79 7.68 -7.12 17.18
CA LEU A 79 7.23 -6.72 18.52
C LEU A 79 7.70 -5.32 18.89
N ASP A 80 8.89 -4.90 18.46
CA ASP A 80 9.39 -3.54 18.64
C ASP A 80 8.54 -2.52 17.88
N ALA A 81 8.15 -2.84 16.64
CA ALA A 81 7.28 -1.98 15.85
C ALA A 81 5.87 -1.86 16.47
N VAL A 82 5.32 -2.97 16.96
CA VAL A 82 4.04 -2.99 17.70
C VAL A 82 4.15 -2.16 18.99
N SER A 83 5.19 -2.39 19.78
CA SER A 83 5.45 -1.69 21.05
C SER A 83 5.64 -0.19 20.84
N TYR A 84 6.27 0.19 19.73
CA TYR A 84 6.42 1.58 19.33
C TYR A 84 5.05 2.22 19.08
N PHE A 85 4.20 1.66 18.21
CA PHE A 85 2.88 2.26 17.99
C PHE A 85 1.97 2.20 19.22
N TYR A 86 2.09 1.16 20.03
CA TYR A 86 1.31 1.00 21.26
C TYR A 86 1.58 2.14 22.26
N ARG A 87 2.84 2.55 22.40
CA ARG A 87 3.25 3.63 23.31
C ARG A 87 2.95 5.04 22.78
N GLN A 88 2.68 5.19 21.47
CA GLN A 88 2.37 6.49 20.85
C GLN A 88 1.04 6.44 20.10
N GLU A 89 -0.04 6.35 20.89
CA GLU A 89 -1.43 6.25 20.43
C GLU A 89 -1.83 7.35 19.43
N GLN A 90 -1.44 8.60 19.67
CA GLN A 90 -1.73 9.69 18.74
C GLN A 90 -1.09 9.48 17.37
N LEU A 91 0.16 8.98 17.33
CA LEU A 91 0.82 8.65 16.08
C LEU A 91 0.12 7.47 15.40
N LEU A 92 -0.26 6.44 16.16
CA LEU A 92 -1.01 5.29 15.64
C LEU A 92 -2.31 5.74 14.95
N GLN A 93 -3.12 6.58 15.60
CA GLN A 93 -4.39 7.05 15.00
C GLN A 93 -4.17 7.86 13.73
N ARG A 94 -3.17 8.76 13.71
CA ARG A 94 -2.83 9.54 12.51
C ARG A 94 -2.32 8.64 11.38
N THR A 95 -1.46 7.67 11.70
CA THR A 95 -0.93 6.69 10.74
C THR A 95 -2.06 5.85 10.14
N ARG A 96 -2.99 5.36 10.98
CA ARG A 96 -4.16 4.59 10.53
C ARG A 96 -5.07 5.40 9.61
N ARG A 97 -5.32 6.67 9.95
CA ARG A 97 -6.10 7.60 9.12
C ARG A 97 -5.43 7.87 7.79
N GLN A 98 -4.11 8.07 7.75
CA GLN A 98 -3.42 8.24 6.48
C GLN A 98 -3.49 6.96 5.63
N LEU A 99 -3.29 5.79 6.26
CA LEU A 99 -3.37 4.51 5.58
C LEU A 99 -4.77 4.20 5.04
N SER A 100 -5.86 4.74 5.60
CA SER A 100 -7.21 4.52 5.04
C SER A 100 -7.42 5.21 3.68
N GLU A 101 -6.61 6.21 3.36
CA GLU A 101 -6.64 6.90 2.06
C GLU A 101 -5.82 6.16 0.99
N VAL A 102 -5.05 5.14 1.38
CA VAL A 102 -4.22 4.35 0.46
C VAL A 102 -5.07 3.34 -0.32
N PHE A 103 -5.00 3.42 -1.64
CA PHE A 103 -5.64 2.44 -2.53
C PHE A 103 -4.89 1.10 -2.58
N ASP A 104 -5.58 0.05 -3.02
CA ASP A 104 -5.00 -1.29 -3.22
C ASP A 104 -4.01 -1.29 -4.41
N LEU A 105 -2.77 -0.86 -4.13
CA LEU A 105 -1.71 -0.66 -5.12
C LEU A 105 -1.39 -1.95 -5.88
N GLU A 106 -1.32 -3.07 -5.19
CA GLU A 106 -1.03 -4.39 -5.78
C GLU A 106 -2.05 -4.72 -6.87
N ARG A 107 -3.34 -4.55 -6.58
CA ARG A 107 -4.41 -4.82 -7.53
C ARG A 107 -4.43 -3.83 -8.71
N ASN A 108 -4.23 -2.54 -8.44
CA ASN A 108 -4.17 -1.52 -9.50
C ASN A 108 -3.00 -1.80 -10.46
N LEU A 109 -1.80 -2.06 -9.92
CA LEU A 109 -0.61 -2.38 -10.72
C LEU A 109 -0.79 -3.67 -11.52
N GLN A 110 -1.37 -4.72 -10.93
CA GLN A 110 -1.63 -5.96 -11.65
C GLN A 110 -2.54 -5.73 -12.86
N ARG A 111 -3.63 -4.98 -12.69
CA ARG A 111 -4.56 -4.64 -13.79
C ARG A 111 -3.89 -3.83 -14.89
N LEU A 112 -3.10 -2.83 -14.53
CA LEU A 112 -2.32 -2.03 -15.47
C LEU A 112 -1.31 -2.90 -16.24
N SER A 113 -0.61 -3.79 -15.54
CA SER A 113 0.42 -4.63 -16.13
C SER A 113 -0.10 -5.58 -17.21
N ILE A 114 -1.34 -6.05 -17.10
CA ILE A 114 -1.97 -6.96 -18.09
C ILE A 114 -2.81 -6.21 -19.12
N GLY A 115 -2.76 -4.87 -19.14
CA GLY A 115 -3.45 -4.04 -20.13
C GLY A 115 -4.98 -3.93 -19.94
N VAL A 116 -5.52 -4.31 -18.78
CA VAL A 116 -6.96 -4.17 -18.45
C VAL A 116 -7.24 -3.05 -17.43
N GLY A 117 -6.20 -2.30 -17.08
CA GLY A 117 -6.29 -1.13 -16.21
C GLY A 117 -7.00 0.05 -16.89
N THR A 118 -7.53 0.93 -16.06
CA THR A 118 -8.28 2.13 -16.42
C THR A 118 -7.52 3.39 -15.98
N PRO A 119 -7.87 4.59 -16.47
CA PRO A 119 -7.33 5.85 -15.95
C PRO A 119 -7.51 5.98 -14.43
N LYS A 120 -8.59 5.42 -13.87
CA LYS A 120 -8.79 5.32 -12.42
C LYS A 120 -7.70 4.50 -11.73
N ASP A 121 -7.33 3.36 -12.30
CA ASP A 121 -6.25 2.52 -11.74
C ASP A 121 -4.92 3.29 -11.72
N LEU A 122 -4.61 4.08 -12.77
CA LEU A 122 -3.44 4.98 -12.78
C LEU A 122 -3.52 6.09 -11.73
N LYS A 123 -4.67 6.76 -11.61
CA LYS A 123 -4.88 7.82 -10.60
C LYS A 123 -4.70 7.27 -9.19
N ASN A 124 -5.24 6.08 -8.91
CA ASN A 124 -5.09 5.41 -7.62
C ASN A 124 -3.62 5.12 -7.29
N VAL A 125 -2.82 4.67 -8.27
CA VAL A 125 -1.39 4.44 -8.09
C VAL A 125 -0.67 5.74 -7.72
N ALA A 126 -0.92 6.82 -8.48
CA ALA A 126 -0.32 8.12 -8.23
C ALA A 126 -0.68 8.66 -6.84
N SER A 127 -1.98 8.62 -6.47
CA SER A 127 -2.43 9.03 -5.15
C SER A 127 -1.78 8.20 -4.03
N THR A 128 -1.69 6.87 -4.18
CA THR A 128 -1.02 6.02 -3.17
C THR A 128 0.47 6.39 -3.00
N ILE A 129 1.17 6.79 -4.05
CA ILE A 129 2.58 7.24 -3.95
C ILE A 129 2.69 8.53 -3.13
N GLU A 130 1.78 9.49 -3.34
CA GLU A 130 1.72 10.72 -2.56
C GLU A 130 1.40 10.44 -1.08
N GLU A 131 0.40 9.59 -0.84
CA GLU A 131 0.01 9.16 0.51
C GLU A 131 1.16 8.47 1.24
N ALA A 132 1.93 7.62 0.55
CA ALA A 132 3.11 6.98 1.12
C ALA A 132 4.18 8.00 1.52
N ARG A 133 4.41 9.03 0.71
CA ARG A 133 5.35 10.13 1.05
C ARG A 133 4.91 10.87 2.30
N GLN A 134 3.63 11.23 2.38
CA GLN A 134 3.06 11.93 3.53
C GLN A 134 3.14 11.07 4.80
N LEU A 135 2.87 9.76 4.68
CA LEU A 135 2.99 8.81 5.79
C LEU A 135 4.42 8.76 6.34
N VAL A 136 5.43 8.72 5.47
CA VAL A 136 6.83 8.72 5.92
C VAL A 136 7.20 10.03 6.61
N GLU A 137 6.76 11.17 6.08
CA GLU A 137 7.00 12.46 6.71
C GLU A 137 6.29 12.57 8.07
N LEU A 138 5.07 12.06 8.20
CA LEU A 138 4.35 11.98 9.48
C LEU A 138 5.14 11.18 10.53
N VAL A 139 5.64 10.00 10.16
CA VAL A 139 6.40 9.14 11.09
C VAL A 139 7.74 9.78 11.45
N LYS A 140 8.48 10.31 10.46
CA LYS A 140 9.80 10.94 10.69
C LYS A 140 9.71 12.27 11.45
N SER A 141 8.69 13.08 11.20
CA SER A 141 8.47 14.34 11.95
C SER A 141 8.11 14.05 13.40
N HIS A 142 7.24 13.08 13.65
CA HIS A 142 6.94 12.64 15.01
C HIS A 142 8.19 12.12 15.73
N GLU A 143 8.99 11.31 15.04
CA GLU A 143 10.23 10.77 15.63
C GLU A 143 11.23 11.87 15.98
N ARG A 144 11.43 12.86 15.09
CA ARG A 144 12.30 14.01 15.37
C ARG A 144 11.84 14.78 16.61
N LEU A 145 10.54 15.03 16.74
CA LEU A 145 9.97 15.70 17.92
C LEU A 145 10.18 14.88 19.19
N ARG A 146 9.83 13.58 19.15
CA ARG A 146 10.03 12.66 20.28
C ARG A 146 11.49 12.65 20.73
N HIS A 147 12.41 12.51 19.79
CA HIS A 147 13.85 12.43 20.07
C HIS A 147 14.42 13.74 20.61
N SER A 148 13.91 14.90 20.15
CA SER A 148 14.31 16.21 20.68
C SER A 148 13.89 16.43 22.15
N GLN A 149 12.84 15.73 22.60
CA GLN A 149 12.31 15.81 23.96
C GLN A 149 12.97 14.79 24.91
N LEU A 150 13.79 13.88 24.41
CA LEU A 150 14.48 12.89 25.25
C LEU A 150 15.59 13.55 26.07
N PRO A 151 15.70 13.22 27.38
CA PRO A 151 16.81 13.66 28.21
C PRO A 151 18.13 13.16 27.63
N ASP A 152 19.19 13.96 27.79
CA ASP A 152 20.51 13.64 27.27
C ASP A 152 21.20 12.59 28.17
N LEU A 153 20.85 11.33 27.93
CA LEU A 153 21.33 10.16 28.67
C LEU A 153 22.17 9.25 27.75
N PRO A 154 23.17 8.53 28.30
CA PRO A 154 23.90 7.52 27.55
C PRO A 154 22.93 6.52 26.91
N GLY A 155 23.05 6.28 25.61
CA GLY A 155 22.13 5.42 24.84
C GLY A 155 20.94 6.14 24.20
N LYS A 156 20.83 7.47 24.32
CA LYS A 156 19.84 8.28 23.58
C LYS A 156 19.85 8.00 22.08
N GLU A 157 21.02 7.85 21.47
CA GLU A 157 21.14 7.55 20.03
C GLU A 157 20.55 6.18 19.63
N ALA A 158 20.48 5.23 20.57
CA ALA A 158 19.84 3.94 20.34
C ALA A 158 18.30 4.03 20.40
N LEU A 159 17.74 5.11 20.98
CA LEU A 159 16.31 5.37 21.07
C LEU A 159 15.80 6.06 19.80
N GLY A 160 15.66 5.26 18.74
CA GLY A 160 15.17 5.70 17.43
C GLY A 160 13.90 4.98 16.99
N LEU A 161 13.57 5.14 15.70
CA LEU A 161 12.60 4.27 15.03
C LEU A 161 13.07 2.81 15.07
N PRO A 162 12.19 1.86 15.45
CA PRO A 162 12.47 0.43 15.36
C PRO A 162 12.98 0.02 13.97
N PRO A 163 13.87 -1.00 13.87
CA PRO A 163 14.46 -1.40 12.59
C PRO A 163 13.43 -1.65 11.49
N LEU A 164 12.32 -2.34 11.81
CA LEU A 164 11.26 -2.61 10.83
C LEU A 164 10.63 -1.32 10.28
N LEU A 165 10.31 -0.35 11.14
CA LEU A 165 9.70 0.91 10.71
C LEU A 165 10.68 1.80 9.96
N ARG A 166 11.95 1.79 10.36
CA ARG A 166 13.04 2.48 9.66
C ARG A 166 13.21 1.94 8.24
N ASP A 167 13.25 0.63 8.08
CA ASP A 167 13.39 -0.03 6.79
C ASP A 167 12.18 0.24 5.90
N CYS A 168 10.96 0.19 6.45
CA CYS A 168 9.75 0.60 5.72
C CYS A 168 9.86 2.04 5.23
N CYS A 169 10.23 2.99 6.10
CA CYS A 169 10.37 4.39 5.71
C CYS A 169 11.45 4.58 4.64
N ASN A 170 12.59 3.92 4.77
CA ASN A 170 13.68 4.03 3.80
C ASN A 170 13.29 3.41 2.46
N SER A 171 12.63 2.25 2.46
CA SER A 171 12.18 1.58 1.23
C SER A 171 11.17 2.41 0.43
N LEU A 172 10.39 3.26 1.11
CA LEU A 172 9.38 4.10 0.48
C LEU A 172 9.90 5.39 -0.15
N VAL A 173 11.02 5.97 0.33
CA VAL A 173 11.52 7.29 -0.14
C VAL A 173 13.02 7.35 -0.46
N ALA A 174 13.82 6.37 -0.06
CA ALA A 174 15.27 6.37 -0.26
C ALA A 174 15.74 5.48 -1.42
N ASN A 175 14.83 5.10 -2.32
CA ASN A 175 15.17 4.31 -3.50
C ASN A 175 15.66 5.25 -4.63
N GLU A 176 16.73 4.88 -5.35
CA GLU A 176 17.20 5.63 -6.53
C GLU A 176 16.09 5.88 -7.56
N GLN A 177 15.12 4.96 -7.64
CA GLN A 177 13.98 5.06 -8.54
C GLN A 177 12.86 5.95 -8.00
N TYR A 178 12.90 6.36 -6.72
CA TYR A 178 11.82 7.09 -6.07
C TYR A 178 11.54 8.42 -6.78
N GLU A 179 12.57 9.16 -7.18
CA GLU A 179 12.39 10.42 -7.91
C GLU A 179 11.64 10.21 -9.23
N ASN A 180 11.93 9.13 -9.95
CA ASN A 180 11.25 8.81 -11.21
C ASN A 180 9.78 8.42 -10.95
N ILE A 181 9.53 7.66 -9.88
CA ILE A 181 8.18 7.24 -9.48
C ILE A 181 7.35 8.46 -9.04
N ALA A 182 7.96 9.39 -8.29
CA ALA A 182 7.32 10.63 -7.86
C ALA A 182 6.97 11.52 -9.06
N LYS A 183 7.90 11.72 -10.00
CA LYS A 183 7.65 12.46 -11.24
C LYS A 183 6.52 11.83 -12.05
N ALA A 184 6.49 10.51 -12.17
CA ALA A 184 5.39 9.82 -12.85
C ALA A 184 4.04 10.03 -12.17
N ALA A 185 3.99 10.06 -10.83
CA ALA A 185 2.78 10.37 -10.09
C ALA A 185 2.30 11.82 -10.35
N GLU A 186 3.22 12.79 -10.34
CA GLU A 186 2.94 14.19 -10.67
C GLU A 186 2.40 14.34 -12.09
N GLU A 187 3.01 13.67 -13.07
CA GLU A 187 2.55 13.67 -14.46
C GLU A 187 1.14 13.08 -14.60
N ILE A 188 0.84 11.98 -13.90
CA ILE A 188 -0.50 11.38 -13.89
C ILE A 188 -1.53 12.36 -13.30
N HIS A 189 -1.17 13.07 -12.22
CA HIS A 189 -2.05 14.08 -11.63
C HIS A 189 -2.26 15.31 -12.50
N ALA A 190 -1.22 15.75 -13.23
CA ALA A 190 -1.33 16.81 -14.21
C ALA A 190 -2.20 16.40 -15.42
N ALA A 191 -2.14 15.13 -15.83
CA ALA A 191 -2.86 14.61 -16.98
C ALA A 191 -4.34 14.30 -16.71
N LEU A 192 -4.65 13.68 -15.57
CA LEU A 192 -5.97 13.08 -15.32
C LEU A 192 -6.88 13.99 -14.48
N LYS A 193 -8.17 14.04 -14.83
CA LYS A 193 -9.19 14.71 -14.04
C LYS A 193 -9.34 14.08 -12.65
N ASP A 194 -9.89 14.83 -11.70
CA ASP A 194 -10.12 14.35 -10.33
C ASP A 194 -11.47 13.64 -10.16
N ASP A 195 -12.40 13.84 -11.11
CA ASP A 195 -13.69 13.17 -11.10
C ASP A 195 -13.56 11.70 -11.51
N TYR A 196 -13.78 10.81 -10.55
CA TYR A 196 -13.75 9.36 -10.75
C TYR A 196 -14.82 8.85 -11.72
N ALA A 197 -15.92 9.57 -11.95
CA ALA A 197 -16.88 9.17 -12.97
C ALA A 197 -16.26 9.26 -14.37
N SER A 198 -15.58 10.37 -14.67
CA SER A 198 -14.83 10.55 -15.91
C SER A 198 -13.69 9.54 -16.08
N LEU A 199 -13.02 9.13 -14.99
CA LEU A 199 -11.90 8.17 -15.04
C LEU A 199 -12.33 6.73 -15.36
N ASN A 200 -13.61 6.40 -15.22
CA ASN A 200 -14.17 5.11 -15.65
C ASN A 200 -14.71 5.15 -17.09
N SER A 201 -14.73 6.32 -17.71
CA SER A 201 -15.18 6.50 -19.09
C SER A 201 -14.09 6.10 -20.10
N LYS A 202 -14.51 5.72 -21.31
CA LYS A 202 -13.61 5.48 -22.44
C LYS A 202 -12.99 6.77 -23.00
N SER A 203 -13.56 7.94 -22.68
CA SER A 203 -13.12 9.25 -23.17
C SER A 203 -13.38 10.35 -22.16
N GLY A 204 -12.65 11.47 -22.30
CA GLY A 204 -12.89 12.68 -21.50
C GLY A 204 -12.29 12.64 -20.09
N PHE A 205 -11.35 11.73 -19.81
CA PHE A 205 -10.64 11.62 -18.53
C PHE A 205 -9.40 12.52 -18.44
N VAL A 206 -8.87 13.02 -19.58
CA VAL A 206 -7.71 13.91 -19.62
C VAL A 206 -8.14 15.35 -19.31
N ARG A 207 -7.34 16.08 -18.51
CA ARG A 207 -7.53 17.51 -18.21
C ARG A 207 -7.28 18.35 -19.47
N ALA A 208 -8.10 19.40 -19.64
CA ALA A 208 -7.85 20.40 -20.66
C ALA A 208 -6.52 21.11 -20.37
N GLY A 209 -5.76 21.43 -21.41
CA GLY A 209 -4.46 22.09 -21.31
C GLY A 209 -3.28 21.13 -21.10
N TYR A 210 -3.53 19.83 -20.83
CA TYR A 210 -2.45 18.85 -20.74
C TYR A 210 -1.84 18.52 -22.11
N SER A 211 -2.68 18.39 -23.14
CA SER A 211 -2.24 18.15 -24.51
C SER A 211 -2.94 19.09 -25.47
N SER A 212 -2.18 20.04 -26.02
CA SER A 212 -2.68 21.01 -27.01
C SER A 212 -3.24 20.34 -28.27
N GLU A 213 -2.72 19.17 -28.65
CA GLU A 213 -3.24 18.38 -29.77
C GLU A 213 -4.61 17.78 -29.43
N LEU A 214 -4.73 17.14 -28.26
CA LEU A 214 -6.00 16.57 -27.83
C LEU A 214 -7.07 17.64 -27.66
N ASP A 215 -6.71 18.80 -27.13
CA ASP A 215 -7.63 19.93 -26.95
C ASP A 215 -8.16 20.44 -28.30
N LYS A 216 -7.31 20.53 -29.33
CA LYS A 216 -7.73 20.88 -30.70
C LYS A 216 -8.77 19.88 -31.23
N TRP A 217 -8.51 18.58 -31.08
CA TRP A 217 -9.44 17.55 -31.56
C TRP A 217 -10.77 17.54 -30.80
N GLN A 218 -10.73 17.75 -29.48
CA GLN A 218 -11.95 17.89 -28.68
C GLN A 218 -12.77 19.12 -29.08
N ALA A 219 -12.12 20.23 -29.45
CA ALA A 219 -12.81 21.42 -29.93
C ALA A 219 -13.53 21.14 -31.27
N VAL A 220 -12.87 20.48 -32.22
CA VAL A 220 -13.48 20.10 -33.51
C VAL A 220 -14.70 19.21 -33.30
N LEU A 221 -14.61 18.18 -32.45
CA LEU A 221 -15.71 17.27 -32.14
C LEU A 221 -16.93 17.96 -31.50
N ARG A 222 -16.73 19.05 -30.74
CA ARG A 222 -17.82 19.83 -30.13
C ARG A 222 -18.49 20.78 -31.13
N HIS A 223 -17.81 21.12 -32.21
CA HIS A 223 -18.30 22.05 -33.24
C HIS A 223 -18.91 21.35 -34.47
N ASP A 224 -18.98 20.02 -34.48
CA ASP A 224 -19.56 19.25 -35.59
C ASP A 224 -21.07 18.99 -35.36
N PRO A 225 -21.99 19.63 -36.11
CA PRO A 225 -23.43 19.57 -35.86
C PRO A 225 -24.11 18.27 -36.33
N LYS A 226 -23.36 17.20 -36.67
CA LYS A 226 -23.89 15.95 -37.26
C LYS A 226 -23.55 14.67 -36.48
N SER A 227 -23.73 14.69 -35.16
CA SER A 227 -23.67 13.47 -34.34
C SER A 227 -24.78 13.47 -33.27
N THR A 228 -26.03 13.36 -33.72
CA THR A 228 -27.16 12.82 -32.95
C THR A 228 -27.67 11.58 -33.64
#